data_AF-A0A7W6F273-F1
#
_entry.id   AF-A0A7W6F273-F1
#
_cell.length_a   1.000
_cell.length_b   1.000
_cell.length_c   1.000
_cell.angle_alpha   90.00
_cell.angle_beta   90.00
_cell.angle_gamma   90.00
#
_symmetry.space_group_name_H-M   'P 1'
#
loop_
_entity.id
_entity.type
_entity.pdbx_description
1 polymer ?
#
loop_
_entity_poly.entity_id
_entity_poly.type
_entity_poly.pdbx_seq_one_letter_code
_entity_poly.pdbx_strand_id
1 'polypeptide(L)'
;MMHAPLRPRPALSWLFLGVALAAPLAGCSRDATRYPSLAVRPAEKQGFAEPEVTPVPLKPDPALDSAIGDLSGRLDAIEAEFAKAHARARTSAGEARGQAVGSEAWLTAQTELATLDEIRARTSAILAEIDDRAIARAAELLPDYPALVALRARTAEVIARQGSQIDTLSASLPTA
;
A
#
# COMPACT_ATOMS: atom_id res chain seq x y z
N MET A 1 63.18 42.33 62.85
CA MET A 1 63.46 41.60 64.11
C MET A 1 62.76 40.25 64.06
N MET A 2 63.56 39.20 64.28
CA MET A 2 63.22 37.89 64.82
C MET A 2 62.21 37.00 64.08
N HIS A 3 62.79 36.15 63.22
CA HIS A 3 62.35 34.76 63.06
C HIS A 3 62.60 33.97 64.35
N ALA A 4 61.68 33.10 64.74
CA ALA A 4 61.97 31.97 65.61
C ALA A 4 61.37 30.69 64.99
N PRO A 5 62.16 29.62 64.82
CA PRO A 5 61.77 28.41 64.09
C PRO A 5 61.42 27.27 65.04
N LEU A 6 60.65 26.28 64.56
CA LEU A 6 60.63 24.94 65.15
C LEU A 6 60.53 23.85 64.07
N ARG A 7 61.32 22.80 64.29
CA ARG A 7 61.63 21.65 63.43
C ARG A 7 60.49 20.62 63.31
N PRO A 8 60.53 19.74 62.28
CA PRO A 8 59.44 18.83 61.93
C PRO A 8 59.56 17.46 62.60
N ARG A 9 58.43 16.73 62.72
CA ARG A 9 58.37 15.30 63.05
C ARG A 9 57.65 14.51 61.95
N PRO A 10 58.26 13.45 61.38
CA PRO A 10 57.75 12.72 60.22
C PRO A 10 56.97 11.47 60.64
N ALA A 11 55.72 11.63 61.08
CA ALA A 11 54.81 10.49 61.29
C ALA A 11 53.54 10.58 60.42
N LEU A 12 53.36 11.71 59.74
CA LEU A 12 52.16 12.00 58.95
C LEU A 12 52.13 11.21 57.63
N SER A 13 53.28 10.93 57.04
CA SER A 13 53.39 10.45 55.65
C SER A 13 52.75 9.09 55.36
N TRP A 14 52.60 8.22 56.36
CA TRP A 14 52.03 6.89 56.17
C TRP A 14 50.49 6.90 56.19
N LEU A 15 49.87 7.87 56.88
CA LEU A 15 48.42 8.06 56.86
C LEU A 15 47.94 8.62 55.52
N PHE A 16 48.76 9.47 54.88
CA PHE A 16 48.44 10.09 53.59
C PHE A 16 48.39 9.09 52.43
N LEU A 17 49.20 8.02 52.46
CA LEU A 17 49.24 7.04 51.38
C LEU A 17 48.00 6.13 51.35
N GLY A 18 47.45 5.78 52.51
CA GLY A 18 46.21 4.99 52.60
C GLY A 18 44.97 5.75 52.14
N VAL A 19 44.91 7.06 52.40
CA VAL A 19 43.81 7.94 51.95
C VAL A 19 43.85 8.15 50.44
N ALA A 20 45.04 8.26 49.84
CA ALA A 20 45.19 8.47 48.40
C ALA A 20 44.67 7.30 47.55
N LEU A 21 44.77 6.06 48.05
CA LEU A 21 44.37 4.86 47.29
C LEU A 21 42.85 4.57 47.34
N ALA A 22 42.13 5.11 48.34
CA ALA A 22 40.68 4.94 48.47
C ALA A 22 39.86 6.00 47.71
N ALA A 23 40.49 7.10 47.29
CA ALA A 23 39.84 8.22 46.62
C ALA A 23 39.14 7.90 45.28
N PRO A 24 39.63 7.01 44.39
CA PRO A 24 38.98 6.80 43.09
C PRO A 24 37.73 5.91 43.13
N LEU A 25 37.41 5.26 44.25
CA LEU A 25 36.22 4.41 44.40
C LEU A 25 34.92 5.21 44.65
N ALA A 26 35.02 6.52 44.92
CA ALA A 26 33.87 7.40 45.13
C ALA A 26 33.27 7.98 43.83
N GLY A 27 33.75 7.54 42.66
CA GLY A 27 33.38 8.08 41.34
C GLY A 27 32.08 7.54 40.72
N CYS A 28 31.36 6.60 41.36
CA CYS A 28 30.13 6.06 40.79
C CYS A 28 28.92 6.98 41.08
N SER A 29 28.68 7.89 40.12
CA SER A 29 27.41 8.55 39.81
C SER A 29 26.68 9.32 40.93
N ARG A 30 27.30 10.36 41.48
CA ARG A 30 26.52 11.45 42.07
C ARG A 30 26.36 12.58 41.06
N ASP A 31 25.43 12.42 40.15
CA ASP A 31 24.95 13.52 39.34
C ASP A 31 24.18 14.49 40.26
N ALA A 32 24.64 15.73 40.34
CA ALA A 32 24.01 16.76 41.18
C ALA A 32 22.83 17.44 40.47
N THR A 33 22.54 17.06 39.22
CA THR A 33 21.37 17.57 38.51
C THR A 33 20.10 16.96 39.09
N ARG A 34 19.10 17.80 39.32
CA ARG A 34 17.76 17.33 39.71
C ARG A 34 17.17 16.58 38.52
N TYR A 35 17.17 15.26 38.59
CA TYR A 35 16.50 14.43 37.59
C TYR A 35 15.01 14.79 37.48
N PRO A 36 14.43 14.71 36.28
CA PRO A 36 12.99 14.78 36.11
C PRO A 36 12.31 13.71 36.97
N SER A 37 11.11 14.02 37.47
CA SER A 37 10.30 13.03 38.20
C SER A 37 9.97 11.85 37.28
N LEU A 38 10.16 10.62 37.79
CA LEU A 38 9.64 9.39 37.18
C LEU A 38 8.18 9.11 37.59
N ALA A 39 7.54 10.03 38.30
CA ALA A 39 6.11 9.91 38.56
C ALA A 39 5.33 9.98 37.25
N VAL A 40 4.28 9.16 37.16
CA VAL A 40 3.35 9.14 36.03
C VAL A 40 2.83 10.55 35.76
N ARG A 41 3.04 11.05 34.53
CA ARG A 41 2.61 12.39 34.14
C ARG A 41 1.09 12.43 34.04
N PRO A 42 0.43 13.57 34.29
CA PRO A 42 -1.02 13.69 34.10
C PRO A 42 -1.50 13.25 32.70
N ALA A 43 -0.71 13.53 31.65
CA ALA A 43 -1.03 13.12 30.27
C ALA A 43 -1.00 11.59 30.08
N GLU A 44 -0.15 10.87 30.82
CA GLU A 44 -0.03 9.40 30.73
C GLU A 44 -1.17 8.67 31.46
N LYS A 45 -2.04 9.42 32.17
CA LYS A 45 -3.26 8.89 32.80
C LYS A 45 -4.47 8.90 31.87
N GLN A 46 -4.36 9.54 30.70
CA GLN A 46 -5.40 9.48 29.68
C GLN A 46 -5.36 8.09 29.04
N GLY A 47 -6.49 7.39 29.04
CA GLY A 47 -6.59 6.08 28.41
C GLY A 47 -6.47 6.19 26.89
N PHE A 48 -5.80 5.23 26.26
CA PHE A 48 -5.73 5.09 24.80
C PHE A 48 -6.97 4.41 24.21
N ALA A 49 -8.11 4.50 24.89
CA ALA A 49 -9.34 3.92 24.36
C ALA A 49 -9.72 4.70 23.10
N GLU A 50 -9.79 3.99 21.97
CA GLU A 50 -10.33 4.57 20.74
C GLU A 50 -11.73 5.10 21.04
N PRO A 51 -12.04 6.36 20.68
CA PRO A 51 -13.39 6.89 20.81
C PRO A 51 -14.38 5.96 20.11
N GLU A 52 -15.52 5.70 20.75
CA GLU A 52 -16.58 4.93 20.10
C GLU A 52 -17.13 5.71 18.90
N VAL A 53 -16.76 5.28 17.68
CA VAL A 53 -17.22 5.92 16.45
C VAL A 53 -18.63 5.45 16.16
N THR A 54 -19.58 6.37 16.15
CA THR A 54 -20.95 6.08 15.71
C THR A 54 -20.95 5.82 14.20
N PRO A 55 -21.46 4.67 13.71
CA PRO A 55 -21.54 4.42 12.28
C PRO A 55 -22.39 5.48 11.59
N VAL A 56 -21.85 6.07 10.52
CA VAL A 56 -22.64 6.95 9.66
C VAL A 56 -23.64 6.06 8.89
N PRO A 57 -24.95 6.32 8.99
CA PRO A 57 -25.93 5.51 8.28
C PRO A 57 -25.77 5.73 6.77
N LEU A 58 -25.84 4.63 6.00
CA LEU A 58 -25.90 4.69 4.55
C LEU A 58 -27.18 5.42 4.13
N LYS A 59 -27.03 6.49 3.35
CA LYS A 59 -28.15 7.23 2.75
C LYS A 59 -28.36 6.76 1.30
N PRO A 60 -29.61 6.62 0.83
CA PRO A 60 -29.89 6.41 -0.58
C PRO A 60 -29.31 7.52 -1.44
N ASP A 61 -28.78 7.18 -2.61
CA ASP A 61 -28.18 8.11 -3.55
C ASP A 61 -28.62 7.79 -4.99
N PRO A 62 -29.78 8.32 -5.44
CA PRO A 62 -30.32 8.02 -6.76
C PRO A 62 -29.41 8.43 -7.92
N ALA A 63 -28.57 9.45 -7.73
CA ALA A 63 -27.64 9.90 -8.74
C ALA A 63 -26.49 8.90 -8.91
N LEU A 64 -25.96 8.39 -7.80
CA LEU A 64 -24.99 7.30 -7.82
C LEU A 64 -25.58 6.01 -8.38
N ASP A 65 -26.83 5.66 -8.02
CA ASP A 65 -27.52 4.48 -8.55
C ASP A 65 -27.66 4.55 -10.08
N SER A 66 -28.01 5.73 -10.63
CA SER A 66 -28.07 5.95 -12.08
C SER A 66 -26.70 5.76 -12.73
N ALA A 67 -25.65 6.34 -12.15
CA ALA A 67 -24.30 6.23 -12.69
C ALA A 67 -23.76 4.79 -12.64
N ILE A 68 -24.09 4.03 -11.59
CA ILE A 68 -23.79 2.58 -11.49
C ILE A 68 -24.50 1.82 -12.61
N GLY A 69 -25.77 2.15 -12.89
CA GLY A 69 -26.53 1.58 -14.00
C GLY A 69 -25.85 1.81 -15.35
N ASP A 70 -25.43 3.05 -15.63
CA ASP A 70 -24.76 3.42 -16.87
C ASP A 70 -23.40 2.70 -17.02
N LEU A 71 -22.61 2.65 -15.95
CA LEU A 71 -21.33 1.94 -15.93
C LEU A 71 -21.50 0.44 -16.12
N SER A 72 -22.52 -0.15 -15.48
CA SER A 72 -22.85 -1.57 -15.67
C SER A 72 -23.26 -1.85 -17.12
N GLY A 73 -24.09 -1.00 -17.73
CA GLY A 73 -24.47 -1.17 -19.14
C GLY A 73 -23.29 -1.06 -20.10
N ARG A 74 -22.35 -0.14 -19.84
CA ARG A 74 -21.10 -0.03 -20.60
C ARG A 74 -20.21 -1.26 -20.44
N LEU A 75 -20.12 -1.82 -19.23
CA LEU A 75 -19.39 -3.06 -18.98
C LEU A 75 -20.01 -4.23 -19.76
N ASP A 76 -21.34 -4.38 -19.72
CA ASP A 76 -22.06 -5.44 -20.45
C ASP A 76 -21.82 -5.35 -21.96
N ALA A 77 -21.84 -4.12 -22.52
CA ALA A 77 -21.57 -3.89 -23.93
C ALA A 77 -20.13 -4.27 -24.33
N ILE A 78 -19.14 -3.91 -23.50
CA ILE A 78 -17.74 -4.26 -23.72
C ILE A 78 -17.50 -5.77 -23.56
N GLU A 79 -18.15 -6.44 -22.61
CA GLU A 79 -18.07 -7.91 -22.47
C GLU A 79 -18.59 -8.61 -23.73
N ALA A 80 -19.72 -8.15 -24.28
CA ALA A 80 -20.28 -8.68 -25.52
C ALA A 80 -19.38 -8.40 -26.74
N GLU A 81 -18.76 -7.23 -26.80
CA GLU A 81 -17.78 -6.87 -27.83
C GLU A 81 -16.54 -7.77 -27.75
N PHE A 82 -15.98 -7.93 -26.54
CA PHE A 82 -14.83 -8.78 -26.28
C PHE A 82 -15.12 -10.23 -26.69
N ALA A 83 -16.29 -10.78 -26.34
CA ALA A 83 -16.65 -12.15 -26.71
C ALA A 83 -16.61 -12.37 -28.24
N LYS A 84 -17.11 -11.39 -29.02
CA LYS A 84 -17.08 -11.44 -30.49
C LYS A 84 -15.67 -11.30 -31.04
N ALA A 85 -14.87 -10.39 -30.50
CA ALA A 85 -13.46 -10.23 -30.87
C ALA A 85 -12.65 -11.48 -30.54
N HIS A 86 -12.85 -12.06 -29.37
CA HIS A 86 -12.15 -13.26 -28.91
C HIS A 86 -12.47 -14.47 -29.80
N ALA A 87 -13.73 -14.60 -30.26
CA ALA A 87 -14.09 -15.65 -31.22
C ALA A 87 -13.32 -15.51 -32.56
N ARG A 88 -13.13 -14.28 -33.06
CA ARG A 88 -12.34 -13.99 -34.26
C ARG A 88 -10.85 -14.26 -34.04
N ALA A 89 -10.27 -13.70 -32.99
CA ALA A 89 -8.88 -13.92 -32.62
C ALA A 89 -8.54 -15.41 -32.44
N ARG A 90 -9.45 -16.18 -31.84
CA ARG A 90 -9.29 -17.64 -31.70
C ARG A 90 -9.22 -18.36 -33.05
N THR A 91 -10.04 -17.95 -34.02
CA THR A 91 -9.99 -18.51 -35.39
C THR A 91 -8.65 -18.17 -36.05
N SER A 92 -8.24 -16.89 -36.06
CA SER A 92 -6.98 -16.45 -36.65
C SER A 92 -5.76 -17.11 -35.99
N ALA A 93 -5.78 -17.28 -34.66
CA ALA A 93 -4.73 -18.00 -33.94
C ALA A 93 -4.66 -19.49 -34.32
N GLY A 94 -5.81 -20.11 -34.62
CA GLY A 94 -5.87 -21.47 -35.16
C GLY A 94 -5.24 -21.58 -36.55
N GLU A 95 -5.49 -20.61 -37.43
CA GLU A 95 -4.93 -20.55 -38.79
C GLU A 95 -3.42 -20.28 -38.80
N ALA A 96 -2.95 -19.45 -37.87
CA ALA A 96 -1.52 -19.16 -37.69
C ALA A 96 -0.72 -20.33 -37.09
N ARG A 97 -1.39 -21.36 -36.56
CA ARG A 97 -0.72 -22.47 -35.88
C ARG A 97 0.16 -23.25 -36.85
N GLY A 98 1.44 -23.37 -36.51
CA GLY A 98 2.43 -24.07 -37.33
C GLY A 98 2.89 -23.29 -38.57
N GLN A 99 2.37 -22.08 -38.80
CA GLN A 99 2.89 -21.17 -39.82
C GLN A 99 4.17 -20.50 -39.34
N ALA A 100 4.96 -19.99 -40.29
CA ALA A 100 6.17 -19.23 -39.96
C ALA A 100 5.83 -17.89 -39.29
N VAL A 101 6.68 -17.45 -38.36
CA VAL A 101 6.66 -16.08 -37.84
C VAL A 101 6.76 -15.10 -39.00
N GLY A 102 5.95 -14.04 -38.97
CA GLY A 102 5.89 -13.04 -40.03
C GLY A 102 5.10 -13.46 -41.27
N SER A 103 4.51 -14.66 -41.30
CA SER A 103 3.52 -15.01 -42.32
C SER A 103 2.25 -14.16 -42.19
N GLU A 104 1.48 -14.04 -43.27
CA GLU A 104 0.20 -13.31 -43.27
C GLU A 104 -0.78 -13.82 -42.21
N ALA A 105 -0.87 -15.14 -42.02
CA ALA A 105 -1.70 -15.74 -40.98
C ALA A 105 -1.24 -15.33 -39.58
N TRP A 106 0.08 -15.31 -39.34
CA TRP A 106 0.65 -14.86 -38.07
C TRP A 106 0.37 -13.36 -37.83
N LEU A 107 0.60 -12.49 -38.82
CA LEU A 107 0.34 -11.05 -38.71
C LEU A 107 -1.14 -10.74 -38.45
N THR A 108 -2.04 -11.51 -39.09
CA THR A 108 -3.48 -11.41 -38.85
C THR A 108 -3.82 -11.77 -37.41
N ALA A 109 -3.28 -12.87 -36.88
CA ALA A 109 -3.50 -13.26 -35.48
C ALA A 109 -2.96 -12.21 -34.49
N GLN A 110 -1.80 -11.62 -34.75
CA GLN A 110 -1.24 -10.54 -33.93
C GLN A 110 -2.13 -9.28 -33.93
N THR A 111 -2.72 -8.94 -35.07
CA THR A 111 -3.65 -7.80 -35.19
C THR A 111 -4.94 -8.03 -34.40
N GLU A 112 -5.48 -9.24 -34.45
CA GLU A 112 -6.66 -9.61 -33.66
C GLU A 112 -6.35 -9.64 -32.15
N LEU A 113 -5.16 -10.08 -31.73
CA LEU A 113 -4.71 -9.98 -30.34
C LEU A 113 -4.62 -8.51 -29.88
N ALA A 114 -4.06 -7.63 -30.69
CA ALA A 114 -4.00 -6.19 -30.38
C ALA A 114 -5.41 -5.59 -30.22
N THR A 115 -6.38 -6.05 -31.02
CA THR A 115 -7.79 -5.65 -30.88
C THR A 115 -8.36 -6.09 -29.52
N LEU A 116 -8.01 -7.29 -29.03
CA LEU A 116 -8.43 -7.73 -27.69
C LEU A 116 -7.82 -6.87 -26.58
N ASP A 117 -6.55 -6.50 -26.71
CA ASP A 117 -5.87 -5.63 -25.74
C ASP A 117 -6.49 -4.22 -25.70
N GLU A 118 -6.88 -3.68 -26.84
CA GLU A 118 -7.61 -2.40 -26.89
C GLU A 118 -8.94 -2.47 -26.14
N ILE A 119 -9.71 -3.55 -26.36
CA ILE A 119 -10.99 -3.74 -25.65
C ILE A 119 -10.73 -3.88 -24.14
N ARG A 120 -9.71 -4.65 -23.71
CA ARG A 120 -9.35 -4.80 -22.30
C ARG A 120 -8.89 -3.48 -21.66
N ALA A 121 -8.19 -2.63 -22.41
CA ALA A 121 -7.83 -1.28 -21.96
C ALA A 121 -9.09 -0.43 -21.71
N ARG A 122 -10.10 -0.51 -22.60
CA ARG A 122 -11.39 0.15 -22.37
C ARG A 122 -12.14 -0.39 -21.15
N THR A 123 -12.10 -1.70 -20.89
CA THR A 123 -12.64 -2.26 -19.62
C THR A 123 -11.92 -1.67 -18.41
N SER A 124 -10.60 -1.51 -18.48
CA SER A 124 -9.78 -0.94 -17.40
C SER A 124 -10.11 0.53 -17.15
N ALA A 125 -10.44 1.29 -18.20
CA ALA A 125 -10.92 2.67 -18.06
C ALA A 125 -12.28 2.75 -17.34
N ILE A 126 -13.17 1.78 -17.54
CA ILE A 126 -14.43 1.69 -16.76
C ILE A 126 -14.12 1.45 -15.28
N LEU A 127 -13.16 0.56 -14.95
CA LEU A 127 -12.75 0.33 -13.56
C LEU A 127 -12.18 1.60 -12.92
N ALA A 128 -11.38 2.37 -13.65
CA ALA A 128 -10.84 3.64 -13.16
C ALA A 128 -11.97 4.64 -12.82
N GLU A 129 -13.00 4.74 -13.67
CA GLU A 129 -14.16 5.60 -13.39
C GLU A 129 -14.97 5.14 -12.17
N ILE A 130 -15.08 3.82 -11.94
CA ILE A 130 -15.69 3.26 -10.73
C ILE A 130 -14.86 3.64 -9.49
N ASP A 131 -13.54 3.53 -9.58
CA ASP A 131 -12.62 3.83 -8.49
C ASP A 131 -12.62 5.33 -8.14
N ASP A 132 -12.67 6.22 -9.14
CA ASP A 132 -12.79 7.67 -8.93
C ASP A 132 -14.03 8.03 -8.09
N ARG A 133 -15.16 7.35 -8.35
CA ARG A 133 -16.40 7.54 -7.57
C ARG A 133 -16.26 7.02 -6.15
N ALA A 134 -15.61 5.87 -5.96
CA ALA A 134 -15.34 5.33 -4.63
C ALA A 134 -14.43 6.26 -3.83
N ILE A 135 -13.40 6.81 -4.46
CA ILE A 135 -12.48 7.80 -3.88
C ILE A 135 -13.23 9.08 -3.49
N ALA A 136 -14.09 9.61 -4.37
CA ALA A 136 -14.87 10.81 -4.07
C ALA A 136 -15.74 10.63 -2.82
N ARG A 137 -16.40 9.47 -2.68
CA ARG A 137 -17.19 9.15 -1.48
C ARG A 137 -16.33 9.02 -0.22
N ALA A 138 -15.17 8.37 -0.33
CA ALA A 138 -14.24 8.23 0.78
C ALA A 138 -13.72 9.59 1.26
N ALA A 139 -13.47 10.54 0.33
CA ALA A 139 -13.07 11.90 0.67
C ALA A 139 -14.15 12.67 1.46
N GLU A 140 -15.43 12.32 1.28
CA GLU A 140 -16.55 12.86 2.03
C GLU A 140 -16.85 12.07 3.34
N LEU A 141 -16.02 11.08 3.69
CA LEU A 141 -16.21 10.20 4.85
C LEU A 141 -17.56 9.46 4.83
N LEU A 142 -18.08 9.19 3.62
CA LEU A 142 -19.30 8.42 3.44
C LEU A 142 -19.00 6.92 3.60
N PRO A 143 -19.95 6.13 4.13
CA PRO A 143 -19.80 4.68 4.15
C PRO A 143 -19.75 4.11 2.73
N ASP A 144 -19.16 2.92 2.62
CA ASP A 144 -19.13 2.13 1.40
C ASP A 144 -20.53 1.98 0.79
N TYR A 145 -20.61 2.07 -0.53
CA TYR A 145 -21.85 1.88 -1.25
C TYR A 145 -21.88 0.46 -1.85
N PRO A 146 -22.72 -0.47 -1.34
CA PRO A 146 -22.62 -1.89 -1.70
C PRO A 146 -22.70 -2.16 -3.21
N ALA A 147 -23.55 -1.45 -3.93
CA ALA A 147 -23.68 -1.60 -5.39
C ALA A 147 -22.42 -1.14 -6.15
N LEU A 148 -21.75 -0.09 -5.67
CA LEU A 148 -20.49 0.39 -6.27
C LEU A 148 -19.35 -0.61 -6.01
N VAL A 149 -19.28 -1.14 -4.77
CA VAL A 149 -18.31 -2.17 -4.39
C VAL A 149 -18.50 -3.44 -5.23
N ALA A 150 -19.75 -3.88 -5.42
CA ALA A 150 -20.06 -5.04 -6.24
C ALA A 150 -19.68 -4.82 -7.71
N LEU A 151 -19.97 -3.65 -8.28
CA LEU A 151 -19.60 -3.32 -9.65
C LEU A 151 -18.07 -3.24 -9.84
N ARG A 152 -17.35 -2.70 -8.86
CA ARG A 152 -15.89 -2.68 -8.84
C ARG A 152 -15.31 -4.10 -8.90
N ALA A 153 -15.78 -4.97 -8.00
CA ALA A 153 -15.32 -6.37 -7.95
C ALA A 153 -15.62 -7.11 -9.25
N ARG A 154 -16.84 -6.97 -9.78
CA ARG A 154 -17.23 -7.55 -11.08
C ARG A 154 -16.31 -7.09 -12.21
N THR A 155 -16.06 -5.79 -12.32
CA THR A 155 -15.20 -5.24 -13.39
C THR A 155 -13.77 -5.77 -13.28
N ALA A 156 -13.22 -5.89 -12.06
CA ALA A 156 -11.90 -6.48 -11.85
C ALA A 156 -11.85 -7.96 -12.30
N GLU A 157 -12.88 -8.74 -12.01
CA GLU A 157 -12.98 -10.13 -12.49
C GLU A 157 -13.07 -10.21 -14.02
N VAL A 158 -13.80 -9.29 -14.66
CA VAL A 158 -13.87 -9.20 -16.14
C VAL A 158 -12.48 -8.96 -16.72
N ILE A 159 -11.73 -7.99 -16.19
CA ILE A 159 -10.36 -7.68 -16.66
C ILE A 159 -9.45 -8.90 -16.51
N ALA A 160 -9.53 -9.59 -15.38
CA ALA A 160 -8.73 -10.81 -15.14
C ALA A 160 -9.07 -11.92 -16.15
N ARG A 161 -10.36 -12.16 -16.42
CA ARG A 161 -10.80 -13.13 -17.44
C ARG A 161 -10.29 -12.75 -18.84
N GLN A 162 -10.47 -11.49 -19.24
CA GLN A 162 -10.00 -10.98 -20.53
C GLN A 162 -8.49 -11.18 -20.69
N GLY A 163 -7.70 -10.85 -19.67
CA GLY A 163 -6.25 -11.07 -19.67
C GLY A 163 -5.88 -12.54 -19.86
N SER A 164 -6.46 -13.44 -19.07
CA SER A 164 -6.20 -14.89 -19.19
C SER A 164 -6.55 -15.45 -20.57
N GLN A 165 -7.62 -14.95 -21.20
CA GLN A 165 -8.01 -15.35 -22.56
C GLN A 165 -7.00 -14.87 -23.61
N ILE A 166 -6.53 -13.62 -23.51
CA ILE A 166 -5.48 -13.07 -24.39
C ILE A 166 -4.18 -13.87 -24.23
N ASP A 167 -3.76 -14.14 -23.00
CA ASP A 167 -2.54 -14.91 -22.70
C ASP A 167 -2.61 -16.32 -23.32
N THR A 168 -3.76 -16.98 -23.20
CA THR A 168 -3.98 -18.32 -23.76
C THR A 168 -3.83 -18.33 -25.29
N LEU A 169 -4.40 -17.32 -25.98
CA LEU A 169 -4.27 -17.21 -27.43
C LEU A 169 -2.84 -16.87 -27.85
N SER A 170 -2.21 -15.93 -27.15
CA SER A 170 -0.82 -15.50 -27.41
C SER A 170 0.16 -16.67 -27.26
N ALA A 171 0.00 -17.49 -26.22
CA ALA A 171 0.82 -18.68 -25.99
C ALA A 171 0.65 -19.78 -27.07
N SER A 172 -0.42 -19.71 -27.88
CA SER A 172 -0.66 -20.67 -28.96
C SER A 172 0.02 -20.31 -30.28
N LEU A 173 0.59 -19.09 -30.37
CA LEU A 173 1.27 -18.59 -31.56
C LEU A 173 2.76 -18.91 -31.56
N PRO A 174 3.39 -19.07 -32.74
CA PRO A 174 4.85 -19.11 -32.86
C PRO A 174 5.52 -17.88 -32.24
N THR A 175 6.52 -18.11 -31.39
CA THR A 175 7.34 -17.04 -30.78
C THR A 175 8.31 -16.47 -31.82
N ALA A 176 8.42 -15.14 -31.88
CA ALA A 176 9.36 -14.43 -32.74
C ALA A 176 10.81 -14.50 -32.24
#